data_AF-A0A847MKJ3-F1
#
_entry.id   AF-A0A847MKJ3-F1
#
_cell.length_a   1.000
_cell.length_b   1.000
_cell.length_c   1.000
_cell.angle_alpha   90.00
_cell.angle_beta   90.00
_cell.angle_gamma   90.00
#
_symmetry.space_group_name_H-M   'P 1'
#
loop_
_entity.id
_entity.type
_entity.pdbx_description
1 polymer ?
#
loop_
_entity_poly.entity_id
_entity_poly.type
_entity_poly.pdbx_seq_one_letter_code
_entity_poly.pdbx_strand_id
1 'polypeptide(L)' 'TTYPSSNTPLEKVVVAQDTGGAIKGAGRIDFFWGSGDEAGELAGRMKQDTQVWVLWPVGMGEPNAR' A
#
# COMPACT_ATOMS: atom_id res chain seq x y z
N THR A 1 -2.98 -5.33 -7.17
CA THR A 1 -1.58 -5.26 -7.66
C THR A 1 -1.00 -6.67 -7.68
N THR A 2 0.30 -6.87 -7.90
CA THR A 2 0.95 -8.20 -7.88
C THR A 2 2.12 -8.25 -6.89
N TYR A 3 2.57 -9.46 -6.56
CA TYR A 3 3.86 -9.64 -5.89
C TYR A 3 5.01 -9.19 -6.80
N PRO A 4 6.10 -8.60 -6.25
CA PRO A 4 7.26 -8.20 -7.04
C PRO A 4 7.81 -9.35 -7.90
N SER A 5 8.18 -9.05 -9.15
CA SER A 5 8.73 -10.02 -10.11
C SER A 5 7.81 -11.22 -10.43
N SER A 6 6.51 -11.11 -10.15
CA SER A 6 5.52 -12.15 -10.41
C SER A 6 4.20 -11.57 -10.95
N ASN A 7 3.43 -12.41 -11.62
CA ASN A 7 2.04 -12.12 -12.00
C ASN A 7 1.02 -12.57 -10.93
N THR A 8 1.48 -13.14 -9.81
CA THR A 8 0.61 -13.53 -8.70
C THR A 8 -0.06 -12.28 -8.12
N PRO A 9 -1.41 -12.23 -8.05
CA PRO A 9 -2.12 -11.11 -7.45
C PRO A 9 -1.75 -10.91 -5.98
N LEU A 10 -1.56 -9.64 -5.60
CA LEU A 10 -1.46 -9.19 -4.22
C LEU A 10 -2.69 -8.34 -3.92
N GLU A 11 -3.63 -8.95 -3.19
CA GLU A 11 -4.90 -8.37 -2.78
C GLU A 11 -5.05 -8.54 -1.26
N LYS A 12 -4.90 -7.44 -0.53
CA LYS A 12 -4.89 -7.45 0.94
C LYS A 12 -5.64 -6.25 1.47
N VAL A 13 -6.42 -6.46 2.53
CA VAL A 13 -6.86 -5.37 3.42
C VAL A 13 -5.69 -5.04 4.33
N VAL A 14 -5.33 -3.77 4.38
CA VAL A 14 -4.24 -3.24 5.20
C VAL A 14 -4.72 -2.03 5.98
N VAL A 15 -3.91 -1.60 6.95
CA VAL A 15 -4.18 -0.41 7.76
C VAL A 15 -3.14 0.66 7.43
N ALA A 16 -3.59 1.88 7.15
CA ALA A 16 -2.71 3.03 6.97
C ALA A 16 -2.26 3.56 8.35
N GLN A 17 -1.14 3.05 8.87
CA GLN A 17 -0.63 3.38 10.21
C GLN A 17 0.63 4.25 10.21
N ASP A 18 1.23 4.51 9.03
CA ASP A 18 2.47 5.25 8.90
C ASP A 18 2.44 6.24 7.72
N THR A 19 3.36 7.19 7.72
CA THR A 19 3.50 8.23 6.69
C THR A 19 4.95 8.35 6.23
N GLY A 20 5.17 8.72 4.97
CA GLY A 20 6.52 8.93 4.42
C GLY A 20 6.61 10.23 3.63
N GLY A 21 7.73 10.95 3.77
CA GLY A 21 7.98 12.20 3.04
C GLY A 21 7.89 12.05 1.51
N ALA A 22 8.27 10.89 0.98
CA ALA A 22 8.21 10.57 -0.44
C ALA A 22 6.87 9.99 -0.93
N ILE A 23 5.94 9.70 -0.01
CA ILE A 23 4.64 9.10 -0.31
C ILE A 23 3.63 10.24 -0.41
N LYS A 24 3.30 10.63 -1.65
CA LYS A 24 2.46 11.80 -1.96
C LYS A 24 1.41 11.44 -3.00
N GLY A 25 0.26 12.13 -2.93
CA GLY A 25 -0.86 11.97 -3.86
C GLY A 25 -1.80 10.82 -3.52
N ALA A 26 -3.02 10.90 -4.05
CA ALA A 26 -4.03 9.86 -3.87
C ALA A 26 -3.60 8.56 -4.55
N GLY A 27 -3.92 7.41 -3.93
CA GLY A 27 -3.61 6.09 -4.48
C GLY A 27 -2.15 5.64 -4.35
N ARG A 28 -1.26 6.47 -3.78
CA ARG A 28 0.13 6.08 -3.50
C ARG A 28 0.22 5.40 -2.12
N ILE A 29 0.75 4.19 -2.09
CA ILE A 29 0.97 3.41 -0.86
C ILE A 29 2.43 2.97 -0.78
N ASP A 30 2.98 2.96 0.43
CA ASP A 30 4.17 2.19 0.78
C ASP A 30 3.74 0.94 1.56
N PHE A 31 4.13 -0.25 1.08
CA PHE A 31 3.66 -1.51 1.64
C PHE A 31 4.74 -2.12 2.53
N PHE A 32 4.45 -2.19 3.83
CA PHE A 32 5.35 -2.81 4.78
C PHE A 32 5.32 -4.34 4.64
N TRP A 33 6.44 -4.93 4.21
CA TRP A 33 6.58 -6.37 3.99
C TRP A 33 6.95 -7.16 5.26
N GLY A 34 7.29 -6.49 6.36
CA GLY A 34 7.87 -7.10 7.55
C GLY A 34 9.33 -6.70 7.76
N SER A 35 10.03 -7.46 8.60
CA SER A 35 11.43 -7.23 8.95
C SER A 35 12.29 -8.43 8.53
N GLY A 36 13.59 -8.17 8.27
CA GLY A 36 14.56 -9.18 7.84
C GLY A 36 14.83 -9.16 6.34
N ASP A 37 15.79 -9.97 5.91
CA ASP A 37 16.35 -9.91 4.55
C ASP A 37 15.31 -10.22 3.47
N GLU A 38 14.46 -11.23 3.69
CA GLU A 38 13.39 -11.59 2.74
C GLU A 38 12.39 -10.44 2.54
N ALA A 39 12.00 -9.76 3.62
CA ALA A 39 11.10 -8.62 3.55
C ALA A 39 11.77 -7.43 2.82
N GLY A 40 13.05 -7.18 3.09
CA GLY A 40 13.84 -6.16 2.40
C GLY A 40 13.97 -6.42 0.89
N GLU A 41 14.16 -7.68 0.51
CA GLU A 41 14.22 -8.13 -0.86
C GLU A 41 12.90 -7.94 -1.64
N LEU A 42 11.76 -8.23 -1.00
CA LEU A 42 10.45 -7.98 -1.57
C LEU A 42 10.16 -6.47 -1.66
N ALA A 43 10.45 -5.72 -0.60
CA ALA A 43 10.26 -4.28 -0.55
C ALA A 43 11.08 -3.55 -1.62
N GLY A 44 12.37 -3.89 -1.76
CA GLY A 44 13.27 -3.26 -2.72
C GLY A 44 12.86 -3.46 -4.19
N ARG A 45 12.11 -4.52 -4.49
CA ARG A 45 11.59 -4.81 -5.84
C ARG A 45 10.17 -4.28 -6.07
N MET A 46 9.52 -3.73 -5.05
CA MET A 46 8.13 -3.28 -5.13
C MET A 46 8.02 -1.95 -5.89
N LYS A 47 7.45 -1.99 -7.09
CA LYS A 47 7.13 -0.82 -7.91
C LYS A 47 5.93 -1.08 -8.83
N GLN A 48 4.93 -1.77 -8.31
CA GLN A 48 3.78 -2.20 -9.08
C GLN A 48 2.70 -1.11 -9.13
N ASP A 49 1.96 -1.05 -10.24
CA ASP A 49 0.73 -0.27 -10.31
C ASP A 49 -0.29 -0.84 -9.32
N THR A 50 -0.99 0.05 -8.62
CA THR A 50 -1.91 -0.33 -7.56
C THR A 50 -3.26 0.34 -7.71
N GLN A 51 -4.29 -0.37 -7.27
CA GLN A 51 -5.64 0.14 -7.07
C GLN A 51 -5.92 0.07 -5.57
N VAL A 52 -6.50 1.14 -5.04
CA VAL A 52 -6.71 1.31 -3.61
C VAL A 52 -8.16 1.67 -3.37
N TRP A 53 -8.77 1.00 -2.41
CA TRP A 53 -10.07 1.35 -1.87
C TRP A 53 -9.91 1.68 -0.40
N VAL A 54 -10.59 2.74 0.03
CA VAL A 54 -10.64 3.13 1.44
C VAL A 54 -11.94 2.61 2.03
N LEU A 55 -11.83 1.77 3.06
CA LEU A 55 -12.96 1.44 3.91
C LEU A 55 -13.18 2.61 4.87
N TRP A 56 -14.30 3.31 4.68
CA TRP A 56 -14.63 4.49 5.46
C TRP A 56 -15.80 4.21 6.41
N PRO A 57 -15.76 4.69 7.66
CA PRO A 57 -16.88 4.52 8.58
C PRO A 57 -18.17 5.14 8.03
N VAL A 58 -19.28 4.40 8.14
CA VAL A 58 -20.60 4.87 7.74
C VAL A 58 -21.00 6.08 8.58
N GLY A 59 -21.46 7.15 7.92
CA GLY A 59 -21.92 8.39 8.58
C GLY A 59 -20.82 9.41 8.90
N MET A 60 -19.56 9.16 8.55
CA MET A 60 -18.43 10.05 8.85
C MET A 60 -18.14 11.09 7.74
N GLY A 61 -19.09 11.31 6.82
CA GLY A 61 -18.92 12.20 5.67
C GLY A 61 -17.98 11.63 4.59
N GLU A 62 -17.65 12.43 3.57
CA GLU A 62 -16.70 12.03 2.53
C GLU A 62 -15.26 12.06 3.05
N PRO A 63 -14.43 11.05 2.76
CA PRO A 63 -13.01 11.09 3.09
C PRO A 63 -12.29 12.18 2.29
N ASN A 64 -11.47 12.98 2.96
CA ASN A 64 -10.62 13.98 2.34
C ASN A 64 -9.16 13.49 2.30
N ALA A 65 -8.61 13.33 1.10
CA ALA A 65 -7.19 13.13 0.90
C ALA A 65 -6.49 14.49 0.94
N ARG A 66 -5.72 14.75 2.01
CA ARG A 66 -4.83 15.92 2.09
C ARG A 66 -3.75 15.88 1.02
#